data_AF-A0A2G2LW05-F1
#
_entry.id   AF-A0A2G2LW05-F1
#
_cell.length_a   1.000
_cell.length_b   1.000
_cell.length_c   1.000
_cell.angle_alpha   90.00
_cell.angle_beta   90.00
_cell.angle_gamma   90.00
#
_symmetry.space_group_name_H-M   'P 1'
#
loop_
_entity.id
_entity.type
_entity.pdbx_description
1 polymer ?
#
loop_
_entity_poly.entity_id
_entity_poly.type
_entity_poly.pdbx_seq_one_letter_code
_entity_poly.pdbx_strand_id
1 'polypeptide(L)'
;MPDWQLETYIACLSIHNPEEDKRGRLSMWRSYGDTALVINNTPMITVTDLLKVYSTPVLYMSVEGLTKYLSEITDAILDNREYLEGLGQETLKYYIHHMLLRLAVAIKHPGFKEEKEWRLYYRPNDGISPCMTEKTVVLSGVPQNIFKLRLANEPGNGLHGADMSSLLDRIIIGPTEFPYVKYKAFVSELEGLGVEDADEKVVVSNIPLRSGVKCK
;
A
#
# COMPACT_ATOMS: atom_id res chain seq x y z
N MET A 1 -0.15 -22.41 -8.67
CA MET A 1 0.66 -21.62 -7.71
C MET A 1 1.64 -20.64 -8.35
N PRO A 2 2.33 -20.94 -9.47
CA PRO A 2 3.21 -19.95 -10.12
C PRO A 2 2.49 -18.65 -10.47
N ASP A 3 1.25 -18.75 -10.95
CA ASP A 3 0.36 -17.62 -11.21
C ASP A 3 0.21 -16.67 -10.01
N TRP A 4 -0.03 -17.17 -8.80
CA TRP A 4 -0.14 -16.31 -7.61
C TRP A 4 1.18 -15.61 -7.26
N GLN A 5 2.32 -16.28 -7.47
CA GLN A 5 3.63 -15.75 -7.12
C GLN A 5 4.17 -14.77 -8.15
N LEU A 6 3.86 -14.98 -9.43
CA LEU A 6 4.42 -14.24 -10.54
C LEU A 6 3.48 -13.16 -11.07
N GLU A 7 2.17 -13.30 -10.84
CA GLU A 7 1.12 -12.41 -11.37
C GLU A 7 0.35 -11.68 -10.27
N THR A 8 0.97 -11.53 -9.09
CA THR A 8 0.47 -10.67 -8.02
C THR A 8 1.45 -9.55 -7.75
N TYR A 9 1.05 -8.34 -8.11
CA TYR A 9 1.87 -7.14 -7.97
C TYR A 9 1.39 -6.39 -6.74
N ILE A 10 2.30 -6.07 -5.83
CA ILE A 10 1.98 -5.48 -4.52
C ILE A 10 2.71 -4.15 -4.37
N ALA A 11 1.98 -3.14 -3.93
CA ALA A 11 2.54 -1.89 -3.42
C ALA A 11 2.22 -1.78 -1.92
N CYS A 12 3.22 -1.44 -1.12
CA CYS A 12 3.11 -1.39 0.34
C CYS A 12 3.16 0.06 0.84
N LEU A 13 2.28 0.38 1.77
CA LEU A 13 2.19 1.64 2.49
C LEU A 13 2.27 1.36 3.99
N SER A 14 2.47 2.40 4.79
CA SER A 14 2.42 2.32 6.25
C SER A 14 1.32 3.24 6.77
N ILE A 15 0.52 2.77 7.73
CA ILE A 15 -0.44 3.62 8.44
C ILE A 15 0.35 4.69 9.20
N HIS A 16 0.06 5.94 8.89
CA HIS A 16 0.63 7.12 9.52
C HIS A 16 -0.25 7.61 10.66
N ASN A 17 0.33 7.90 11.83
CA ASN A 17 -0.40 8.45 12.97
C ASN A 17 -0.26 9.98 13.02
N PRO A 18 -1.26 10.73 13.51
CA PRO A 18 -1.16 12.20 13.65
C PRO A 18 0.02 12.66 14.53
N GLU A 19 0.42 11.86 15.52
CA GLU A 19 1.60 12.12 16.36
C GLU A 19 2.93 12.13 15.57
N GLU A 20 2.92 11.59 14.35
CA GLU A 20 4.05 11.50 13.44
C GLU A 20 4.08 12.67 12.43
N ASP A 21 3.06 13.54 12.34
CA ASP A 21 2.91 14.58 11.30
C ASP A 21 4.11 15.50 11.10
N LYS A 22 4.85 15.78 12.18
CA LYS A 22 6.00 16.70 12.15
C LYS A 22 7.35 16.00 11.94
N ARG A 23 7.41 14.70 12.22
CA ARG A 23 8.68 14.00 12.47
C ARG A 23 8.82 12.71 11.66
N GLY A 24 7.68 12.10 11.35
CA GLY A 24 7.50 10.79 10.76
C GLY A 24 7.95 9.64 11.69
N ARG A 25 7.63 8.40 11.31
CA ARG A 25 8.10 7.20 12.03
C ARG A 25 9.56 6.89 11.68
N LEU A 26 10.45 6.94 12.68
CA LEU A 26 11.90 6.85 12.47
C LEU A 26 12.35 5.57 11.75
N SER A 27 11.74 4.43 12.07
CA SER A 27 12.11 3.10 11.58
C SER A 27 11.66 2.79 10.16
N MET A 28 10.68 3.53 9.63
CA MET A 28 9.98 3.15 8.39
C MET A 28 10.36 3.91 7.13
N TRP A 29 10.75 5.18 7.23
CA TRP A 29 11.09 5.96 6.02
C TRP A 29 12.47 6.59 6.09
N ARG A 30 13.01 6.85 7.29
CA ARG A 30 14.32 7.50 7.45
C ARG A 30 15.51 6.57 7.29
N SER A 31 15.27 5.26 7.37
CA SER A 31 16.24 4.20 7.06
C SER A 31 16.22 3.83 5.57
N TYR A 32 15.10 4.07 4.87
CA TYR A 32 14.89 3.69 3.47
C TYR A 32 15.00 4.87 2.50
N GLY A 33 14.90 6.10 3.00
CA GLY A 33 14.96 7.32 2.22
C GLY A 33 15.08 8.56 3.10
N ASP A 34 14.84 9.70 2.48
CA ASP A 34 15.00 11.02 3.11
C ASP A 34 13.75 11.90 2.99
N THR A 35 12.66 11.33 2.48
CA THR A 35 11.37 11.99 2.26
C THR A 35 10.24 10.97 2.46
N ALA A 36 9.17 11.35 3.13
CA ALA A 36 7.92 10.59 3.22
C ALA A 36 6.77 11.37 2.58
N LEU A 37 5.93 10.66 1.84
CA LEU A 37 4.64 11.15 1.38
C LEU A 37 3.57 10.58 2.30
N VAL A 38 2.85 11.47 2.98
CA VAL A 38 1.64 11.11 3.72
C VAL A 38 0.46 11.40 2.81
N ILE A 39 -0.36 10.37 2.60
CA ILE A 39 -1.45 10.42 1.65
C ILE A 39 -2.77 10.08 2.32
N ASN A 40 -3.83 10.71 1.85
CA ASN A 40 -5.20 10.37 2.19
C ASN A 40 -5.53 8.96 1.70
N ASN A 41 -6.28 8.22 2.51
CA ASN A 41 -6.54 6.80 2.24
C ASN A 41 -7.76 6.55 1.34
N THR A 42 -8.42 7.59 0.82
CA THR A 42 -9.61 7.49 -0.03
C THR A 42 -9.48 6.45 -1.14
N PRO A 43 -8.40 6.44 -1.97
CA PRO A 43 -8.27 5.43 -3.03
C PRO A 43 -8.16 3.99 -2.53
N MET A 44 -7.74 3.80 -1.28
CA MET A 44 -7.49 2.49 -0.67
C MET A 44 -8.75 1.95 0.00
N ILE A 45 -9.64 2.83 0.49
CA ILE A 45 -10.88 2.41 1.16
C ILE A 45 -12.08 2.37 0.20
N THR A 46 -12.09 3.19 -0.85
CA THR A 46 -13.14 3.20 -1.89
C THR A 46 -12.84 2.16 -2.99
N VAL A 47 -12.20 1.04 -2.63
CA VAL A 47 -11.86 -0.03 -3.57
C VAL A 47 -13.15 -0.57 -4.20
N THR A 48 -13.18 -0.56 -5.53
CA THR A 48 -14.29 -1.08 -6.32
C THR A 48 -13.82 -2.20 -7.23
N ASP A 49 -14.72 -3.13 -7.55
CA ASP A 49 -14.46 -4.15 -8.58
C ASP A 49 -14.28 -3.54 -9.97
N LEU A 50 -14.64 -2.27 -10.18
CA LEU A 50 -14.42 -1.56 -11.44
C LEU A 50 -12.94 -1.22 -11.64
N LEU A 51 -12.25 -0.81 -10.56
CA LEU A 51 -10.84 -0.49 -10.60
C LEU A 51 -9.95 -1.74 -10.76
N LYS A 52 -10.41 -2.91 -10.28
CA LYS A 52 -9.66 -4.18 -10.27
C LYS A 52 -8.33 -4.13 -9.48
N VAL A 53 -8.11 -3.07 -8.71
CA VAL A 53 -7.01 -2.94 -7.75
C VAL A 53 -7.63 -3.00 -6.37
N TYR A 54 -7.09 -3.85 -5.52
CA TYR A 54 -7.63 -4.10 -4.19
C TYR A 54 -6.65 -3.65 -3.13
N SER A 55 -7.15 -3.44 -1.92
CA SER A 55 -6.31 -3.05 -0.79
C SER A 55 -6.69 -3.85 0.47
N THR A 56 -5.71 -4.07 1.34
CA THR A 56 -5.91 -4.78 2.60
C THR A 56 -4.88 -4.35 3.65
N PRO A 57 -5.25 -4.22 4.94
CA PRO A 57 -4.27 -4.15 6.00
C PRO A 57 -3.52 -5.49 6.11
N VAL A 58 -2.29 -5.42 6.59
CA VAL A 58 -1.51 -6.61 6.93
C VAL A 58 -1.97 -7.20 8.27
N LEU A 59 -2.17 -8.52 8.29
CA LEU A 59 -2.50 -9.31 9.46
C LEU A 59 -1.21 -9.88 10.07
N TYR A 60 -0.83 -9.34 11.23
CA TYR A 60 0.38 -9.74 11.94
C TYR A 60 0.13 -10.92 12.87
N MET A 61 0.26 -12.13 12.34
CA MET A 61 -0.12 -13.37 13.02
C MET A 61 1.08 -14.30 13.26
N SER A 62 1.12 -14.94 14.43
CA SER A 62 1.99 -16.11 14.64
C SER A 62 1.41 -17.32 13.92
N VAL A 63 2.16 -18.42 13.88
CA VAL A 63 1.68 -19.68 13.33
C VAL A 63 0.41 -20.15 14.06
N GLU A 64 0.42 -20.11 15.39
CA GLU A 64 -0.71 -20.50 16.23
C GLU A 64 -1.93 -19.59 15.99
N GLY A 65 -1.69 -18.28 15.87
CA GLY A 65 -2.75 -17.30 15.57
C GLY A 65 -3.39 -17.54 14.19
N LEU A 66 -2.58 -17.86 13.18
CA LEU A 66 -3.07 -18.21 11.85
C LEU A 66 -3.86 -19.52 11.85
N THR A 67 -3.36 -20.55 12.53
CA THR A 67 -4.07 -21.82 12.67
C THR A 67 -5.44 -21.63 13.30
N LYS A 68 -5.53 -20.83 14.38
CA LYS A 68 -6.80 -20.50 15.02
C LYS A 68 -7.73 -19.76 14.05
N TYR A 69 -7.24 -18.75 13.36
CA TYR A 69 -8.02 -17.98 12.39
C TYR A 69 -8.59 -18.85 11.26
N LEU A 70 -7.79 -19.77 10.72
CA LEU A 70 -8.25 -20.73 9.71
C LEU A 70 -9.28 -21.73 10.27
N SER A 71 -9.16 -22.12 11.54
CA SER A 71 -10.17 -22.95 12.20
C SER A 71 -11.51 -22.23 12.28
N GLU A 72 -11.52 -20.97 12.71
CA GLU A 72 -12.75 -20.15 12.80
C GLU A 72 -13.44 -20.01 11.44
N ILE A 73 -12.67 -19.86 10.35
CA ILE A 73 -13.22 -19.87 8.98
C ILE A 73 -13.82 -21.24 8.62
N THR A 74 -13.13 -22.32 8.97
CA THR A 74 -13.59 -23.69 8.68
C THR A 74 -14.90 -23.98 9.42
N ASP A 75 -14.97 -23.63 10.70
CA ASP A 75 -16.17 -23.77 11.52
C ASP A 75 -17.32 -22.96 10.90
N ALA A 76 -17.07 -21.71 10.49
CA ALA A 76 -18.08 -20.90 9.82
C ALA A 76 -18.57 -21.49 8.48
N ILE A 77 -17.69 -22.11 7.69
CA ILE A 77 -18.08 -22.81 6.45
C ILE A 77 -18.98 -24.00 6.77
N LEU A 78 -18.65 -24.79 7.80
CA LEU A 78 -19.42 -25.95 8.21
C LEU A 78 -20.80 -25.55 8.75
N ASP A 79 -20.85 -24.51 9.57
CA ASP A 79 -22.10 -23.95 10.13
C ASP A 79 -23.04 -23.42 9.04
N ASN A 80 -22.49 -22.97 7.91
CA ASN A 80 -23.24 -22.40 6.79
C ASN A 80 -23.32 -23.30 5.55
N ARG A 81 -22.99 -24.60 5.70
CA ARG A 81 -22.80 -25.51 4.55
C ARG A 81 -24.00 -25.58 3.60
N GLU A 82 -25.23 -25.60 4.12
CA GLU A 82 -26.43 -25.78 3.30
C GLU A 82 -26.66 -24.59 2.37
N TYR A 83 -26.41 -23.37 2.88
CA TYR A 83 -26.43 -22.16 2.07
C TYR A 83 -25.31 -22.17 1.02
N LEU A 84 -24.09 -22.54 1.43
CA LEU A 84 -22.92 -22.54 0.54
C LEU A 84 -23.04 -23.58 -0.58
N GLU A 85 -23.64 -24.75 -0.31
CA GLU A 85 -23.96 -25.76 -1.32
C GLU A 85 -24.90 -25.18 -2.40
N GLY A 86 -25.86 -24.36 -1.99
CA GLY A 86 -26.80 -23.69 -2.89
C GLY A 86 -26.17 -22.68 -3.86
N LEU A 87 -24.95 -22.21 -3.60
CA LEU A 87 -24.24 -21.26 -4.49
C LEU A 87 -23.61 -21.92 -5.73
N GLY A 88 -23.52 -23.26 -5.72
CA GLY A 88 -22.86 -24.04 -6.76
C GLY A 88 -21.36 -24.15 -6.59
N GLN A 89 -20.81 -25.28 -7.03
CA GLN A 89 -19.42 -25.67 -6.78
C GLN A 89 -18.39 -24.66 -7.32
N GLU A 90 -18.60 -24.13 -8.52
CA GLU A 90 -17.65 -23.20 -9.15
C GLU A 90 -17.58 -21.85 -8.42
N THR A 91 -18.74 -21.34 -7.99
CA THR A 91 -18.84 -20.14 -7.16
C THR A 91 -18.10 -20.32 -5.83
N LEU A 92 -18.30 -21.46 -5.17
CA LEU A 92 -17.65 -21.75 -3.90
C LEU A 92 -16.13 -21.86 -4.05
N LYS A 93 -15.65 -22.58 -5.07
CA LYS A 93 -14.23 -22.67 -5.41
C LYS A 93 -13.63 -21.29 -5.63
N TYR A 94 -14.30 -20.44 -6.41
CA TYR A 94 -13.88 -19.07 -6.69
C TYR A 94 -13.68 -18.28 -5.39
N TYR A 95 -14.68 -18.25 -4.50
CA TYR A 95 -14.59 -17.50 -3.25
C TYR A 95 -13.52 -18.03 -2.30
N ILE A 96 -13.37 -19.35 -2.17
CA ILE A 96 -12.31 -19.96 -1.35
C ILE A 96 -10.93 -19.59 -1.90
N HIS A 97 -10.75 -19.66 -3.21
CA HIS A 97 -9.47 -19.34 -3.86
C HIS A 97 -9.10 -17.86 -3.64
N HIS A 98 -10.06 -16.94 -3.82
CA HIS A 98 -9.86 -15.51 -3.56
C HIS A 98 -9.61 -15.19 -2.08
N MET A 99 -10.30 -15.86 -1.16
CA MET A 99 -10.07 -15.72 0.28
C MET A 99 -8.64 -16.14 0.65
N LEU A 100 -8.18 -17.30 0.17
CA LEU A 100 -6.84 -17.82 0.43
C LEU A 100 -5.75 -16.91 -0.16
N LEU A 101 -5.95 -16.39 -1.37
CA LEU A 101 -5.06 -15.41 -1.98
C LEU A 101 -4.97 -14.14 -1.13
N ARG A 102 -6.12 -13.55 -0.76
CA ARG A 102 -6.17 -12.34 0.08
C ARG A 102 -5.45 -12.56 1.40
N LEU A 103 -5.63 -13.74 2.01
CA LEU A 103 -4.96 -14.12 3.24
C LEU A 103 -3.44 -14.23 3.03
N ALA A 104 -2.98 -14.86 1.95
CA ALA A 104 -1.56 -14.95 1.60
C ALA A 104 -0.94 -13.57 1.35
N VAL A 105 -1.68 -12.66 0.71
CA VAL A 105 -1.26 -11.27 0.50
C VAL A 105 -1.27 -10.48 1.81
N ALA A 106 -2.13 -10.78 2.78
CA ALA A 106 -2.27 -10.00 4.00
C ALA A 106 -1.37 -10.45 5.15
N ILE A 107 -0.92 -11.70 5.22
CA ILE A 107 -0.18 -12.18 6.41
C ILE A 107 1.26 -11.65 6.46
N LYS A 108 1.72 -11.33 7.67
CA LYS A 108 3.12 -11.07 7.99
C LYS A 108 3.47 -11.52 9.40
N HIS A 109 4.75 -11.80 9.65
CA HIS A 109 5.23 -12.21 10.97
C HIS A 109 5.03 -11.09 12.03
N PRO A 110 4.67 -11.40 13.30
CA PRO A 110 4.37 -10.39 14.32
C PRO A 110 5.53 -9.45 14.66
N GLY A 111 6.77 -9.87 14.42
CA GLY A 111 7.96 -9.04 14.60
C GLY A 111 7.97 -7.77 13.73
N PHE A 112 7.15 -7.71 12.68
CA PHE A 112 7.04 -6.54 11.79
C PHE A 112 5.82 -5.65 12.10
N LYS A 113 5.15 -5.83 13.25
CA LYS A 113 3.97 -5.04 13.64
C LYS A 113 4.21 -3.53 13.62
N GLU A 114 5.45 -3.10 13.87
CA GLU A 114 5.84 -1.69 13.86
C GLU A 114 5.65 -1.04 12.48
N GLU A 115 5.69 -1.82 11.40
CA GLU A 115 5.51 -1.31 10.05
C GLU A 115 4.10 -0.79 9.76
N LYS A 116 3.09 -1.28 10.50
CA LYS A 116 1.66 -0.98 10.27
C LYS A 116 1.28 -1.00 8.78
N GLU A 117 1.68 -2.05 8.09
CA GLU A 117 1.68 -2.15 6.65
C GLU A 117 0.26 -2.27 6.09
N TRP A 118 0.00 -1.54 5.01
CA TRP A 118 -1.18 -1.63 4.17
C TRP A 118 -0.75 -1.98 2.75
N ARG A 119 -1.38 -2.99 2.15
CA ARG A 119 -1.02 -3.46 0.81
C ARG A 119 -2.10 -3.09 -0.19
N LEU A 120 -1.70 -2.48 -1.30
CA LEU A 120 -2.46 -2.52 -2.54
C LEU A 120 -1.95 -3.70 -3.35
N TYR A 121 -2.85 -4.44 -3.98
CA TYR A 121 -2.47 -5.54 -4.86
C TYR A 121 -3.30 -5.54 -6.15
N TYR A 122 -2.64 -5.93 -7.23
CA TYR A 122 -3.20 -6.01 -8.57
C TYR A 122 -2.81 -7.33 -9.22
N ARG A 123 -3.77 -7.95 -9.91
CA ARG A 123 -3.60 -9.23 -10.60
C ARG A 123 -4.20 -9.12 -12.01
N PRO A 124 -3.40 -8.89 -13.06
CA PRO A 124 -3.93 -8.72 -14.42
C PRO A 124 -4.71 -9.95 -14.90
N ASN A 125 -4.36 -11.15 -14.44
CA ASN A 125 -5.06 -12.40 -14.76
C ASN A 125 -6.46 -12.51 -14.15
N ASP A 126 -6.74 -11.78 -13.06
CA ASP A 126 -8.08 -11.73 -12.44
C ASP A 126 -8.94 -10.60 -13.06
N GLY A 127 -8.33 -9.69 -13.82
CA GLY A 127 -9.01 -8.58 -14.50
C GLY A 127 -8.08 -7.41 -14.76
N ILE A 128 -8.20 -6.81 -15.95
CA ILE A 128 -7.42 -5.65 -16.35
C ILE A 128 -8.06 -4.38 -15.79
N SER A 129 -7.25 -3.57 -15.10
CA SER A 129 -7.67 -2.26 -14.59
C SER A 129 -7.62 -1.20 -15.69
N PRO A 130 -8.65 -0.35 -15.85
CA PRO A 130 -8.62 0.76 -16.81
C PRO A 130 -7.64 1.89 -16.43
N CYS A 131 -7.23 1.95 -15.16
CA CYS A 131 -6.34 2.99 -14.63
C CYS A 131 -4.89 2.50 -14.44
N MET A 132 -4.57 1.31 -14.93
CA MET A 132 -3.24 0.71 -14.79
C MET A 132 -2.48 0.73 -16.11
N THR A 133 -1.18 1.01 -16.04
CA THR A 133 -0.28 0.90 -17.20
C THR A 133 0.86 -0.05 -16.90
N GLU A 134 1.03 -1.06 -17.74
CA GLU A 134 2.17 -1.97 -17.67
C GLU A 134 3.43 -1.29 -18.21
N LYS A 135 4.56 -1.50 -17.56
CA LYS A 135 5.87 -1.06 -18.04
C LYS A 135 6.94 -2.07 -17.63
N THR A 136 7.77 -2.48 -18.58
CA THR A 136 9.00 -3.19 -18.26
C THR A 136 10.08 -2.21 -17.80
N VAL A 137 10.68 -2.49 -16.65
CA VAL A 137 11.80 -1.73 -16.08
C VAL A 137 12.94 -2.67 -15.73
N VAL A 138 14.17 -2.20 -15.80
CA VAL A 138 15.34 -2.97 -15.37
C VAL A 138 15.65 -2.62 -13.93
N LEU A 139 15.43 -3.56 -13.01
CA LEU A 139 15.75 -3.41 -11.59
C LEU A 139 16.94 -4.31 -11.27
N SER A 140 18.03 -3.72 -10.81
CA SER A 140 19.28 -4.44 -10.48
C SER A 140 19.77 -5.35 -11.62
N GLY A 141 19.61 -4.92 -12.88
CA GLY A 141 20.04 -5.66 -14.06
C GLY A 141 19.04 -6.70 -14.59
N VAL A 142 17.91 -6.91 -13.90
CA VAL A 142 16.87 -7.86 -14.31
C VAL A 142 15.65 -7.11 -14.88
N PRO A 143 15.23 -7.38 -16.13
CA PRO A 143 13.97 -6.87 -16.66
C PRO A 143 12.79 -7.44 -15.87
N GLN A 144 11.94 -6.56 -15.36
CA GLN A 144 10.75 -6.92 -14.59
C GLN A 144 9.58 -6.05 -15.06
N ASN A 145 8.39 -6.64 -15.14
CA ASN A 145 7.18 -5.87 -15.40
C ASN A 145 6.72 -5.21 -14.10
N ILE A 146 6.38 -3.93 -14.20
CA ILE A 146 5.70 -3.19 -13.14
C ILE A 146 4.38 -2.65 -13.66
N PHE A 147 3.45 -2.45 -12.75
CA PHE A 147 2.16 -1.86 -13.03
C PHE A 147 2.05 -0.52 -12.32
N LYS A 148 1.76 0.53 -13.09
CA LYS A 148 1.65 1.90 -12.61
C LYS A 148 0.19 2.31 -12.51
N LEU A 149 -0.26 2.54 -11.28
CA LEU A 149 -1.58 3.10 -11.04
C LEU A 149 -1.55 4.59 -11.35
N ARG A 150 -2.51 5.05 -12.15
CA ARG A 150 -2.65 6.47 -12.49
C ARG A 150 -2.98 7.30 -11.24
N LEU A 151 -2.35 8.46 -11.10
CA LEU A 151 -2.70 9.45 -10.08
C LEU A 151 -3.73 10.42 -10.66
N ALA A 152 -5.01 10.06 -10.55
CA ALA A 152 -6.12 10.84 -11.07
C ALA A 152 -7.41 10.59 -10.25
N ASN A 153 -8.39 11.48 -10.39
CA ASN A 153 -9.74 11.24 -9.90
C ASN A 153 -10.64 10.87 -11.08
N GLU A 154 -10.84 9.56 -11.28
CA GLU A 154 -11.66 9.00 -12.36
C GLU A 154 -12.75 8.08 -11.76
N PRO A 155 -13.79 8.63 -11.09
CA PRO A 155 -14.86 7.84 -10.49
C PRO A 155 -15.55 6.87 -11.47
N GLY A 156 -15.64 7.25 -12.75
CA GLY A 156 -16.19 6.40 -13.81
C GLY A 156 -15.36 5.14 -14.10
N ASN A 157 -14.11 5.09 -13.62
CA ASN A 157 -13.23 3.92 -13.66
C ASN A 157 -13.02 3.31 -12.26
N GLY A 158 -13.75 3.80 -11.25
CA GLY A 158 -13.64 3.34 -9.86
C GLY A 158 -12.40 3.86 -9.12
N LEU A 159 -11.68 4.85 -9.67
CA LEU A 159 -10.52 5.49 -9.04
C LEU A 159 -10.94 6.81 -8.39
N HIS A 160 -10.99 6.85 -7.07
CA HIS A 160 -11.49 8.01 -6.32
C HIS A 160 -10.38 8.69 -5.54
N GLY A 161 -10.22 10.00 -5.74
CA GLY A 161 -9.33 10.86 -4.95
C GLY A 161 -7.84 10.47 -5.02
N ALA A 162 -7.38 9.94 -6.15
CA ALA A 162 -5.97 9.58 -6.35
C ALA A 162 -5.18 10.64 -7.13
N ASP A 163 -5.79 11.77 -7.50
CA ASP A 163 -5.07 12.95 -8.00
C ASP A 163 -4.26 13.60 -6.87
N MET A 164 -3.19 14.32 -7.20
CA MET A 164 -2.26 14.84 -6.18
C MET A 164 -2.93 15.80 -5.18
N SER A 165 -3.88 16.62 -5.63
CA SER A 165 -4.56 17.59 -4.76
C SER A 165 -5.43 16.91 -3.71
N SER A 166 -6.12 15.83 -4.07
CA SER A 166 -6.92 15.03 -3.13
C SER A 166 -6.08 14.02 -2.34
N LEU A 167 -5.07 13.43 -2.98
CA LEU A 167 -4.29 12.32 -2.43
C LEU A 167 -3.28 12.80 -1.40
N LEU A 168 -2.58 13.91 -1.66
CA LEU A 168 -1.49 14.35 -0.80
C LEU A 168 -2.03 15.08 0.44
N ASP A 169 -1.76 14.51 1.60
CA ASP A 169 -1.93 15.23 2.86
C ASP A 169 -0.70 16.13 3.10
N ARG A 170 0.50 15.53 3.19
CA ARG A 170 1.77 16.26 3.40
C ARG A 170 3.00 15.51 2.91
N ILE A 171 4.10 16.23 2.78
CA ILE A 171 5.45 15.72 2.54
C ILE A 171 6.28 15.98 3.80
N ILE A 172 6.95 14.96 4.32
CA ILE A 172 7.87 15.10 5.45
C ILE A 172 9.30 14.89 4.95
N ILE A 173 10.16 15.89 5.09
CA ILE A 173 11.56 15.88 4.64
C ILE A 173 12.48 15.55 5.82
N GLY A 174 13.45 14.66 5.61
CA GLY A 174 14.59 14.43 6.49
C GLY A 174 14.74 12.97 6.93
N PRO A 175 15.95 12.44 7.06
CA PRO A 175 17.20 13.18 7.24
C PRO A 175 17.80 13.59 5.91
N THR A 176 18.25 14.83 5.80
CA THR A 176 18.95 15.31 4.62
C THR A 176 19.86 16.49 5.01
N GLU A 177 20.96 16.66 4.28
CA GLU A 177 21.90 17.78 4.47
C GLU A 177 21.34 19.10 3.96
N PHE A 178 20.39 19.07 3.03
CA PHE A 178 19.85 20.25 2.35
C PHE A 178 18.32 20.37 2.49
N PRO A 179 17.78 20.43 3.73
CA PRO A 179 16.33 20.36 3.94
C PRO A 179 15.58 21.52 3.29
N TYR A 180 16.14 22.73 3.34
CA TYR A 180 15.50 23.91 2.77
C TYR A 180 15.47 23.90 1.23
N VAL A 181 16.51 23.37 0.59
CA VAL A 181 16.54 23.24 -0.87
C VAL A 181 15.48 22.25 -1.34
N LYS A 182 15.35 21.12 -0.65
CA LYS A 182 14.29 20.15 -0.93
C LYS A 182 12.90 20.70 -0.67
N TYR A 183 12.72 21.44 0.42
CA TYR A 183 11.47 22.12 0.72
C TYR A 183 11.05 23.01 -0.45
N LYS A 184 11.94 23.91 -0.90
CA LYS A 184 11.70 24.81 -2.03
C LYS A 184 11.35 24.05 -3.32
N ALA A 185 12.05 22.94 -3.58
CA ALA A 185 11.81 22.12 -4.76
C ALA A 185 10.42 21.44 -4.72
N PHE A 186 10.05 20.85 -3.58
CA PHE A 186 8.73 20.23 -3.44
C PHE A 186 7.61 21.24 -3.51
N VAL A 187 7.72 22.39 -2.85
CA VAL A 187 6.72 23.47 -2.94
C VAL A 187 6.52 23.89 -4.39
N SER A 188 7.61 24.17 -5.11
CA SER A 188 7.53 24.56 -6.53
C SER A 188 6.92 23.49 -7.43
N GLU A 189 7.19 22.20 -7.17
CA GLU A 189 6.61 21.09 -7.94
C GLU A 189 5.11 20.96 -7.66
N LEU A 190 4.71 21.06 -6.38
CA LEU A 190 3.31 20.99 -5.97
C LEU A 190 2.49 22.16 -6.52
N GLU A 191 3.03 23.38 -6.48
CA GLU A 191 2.42 24.56 -7.11
C GLU A 191 2.26 24.36 -8.62
N GLY A 192 3.29 23.79 -9.29
CA GLY A 192 3.24 23.46 -10.71
C GLY A 192 2.19 22.41 -11.07
N LEU A 193 1.86 21.52 -10.12
CA LEU A 193 0.77 20.54 -10.23
C LEU A 193 -0.61 21.09 -9.83
N GLY A 194 -0.69 22.36 -9.39
CA GLY A 194 -1.94 23.00 -8.97
C GLY A 194 -2.42 22.58 -7.58
N VAL A 195 -1.53 22.12 -6.71
CA VAL A 195 -1.85 21.82 -5.32
C VAL A 195 -1.91 23.13 -4.51
N GLU A 196 -3.05 23.38 -3.89
CA GLU A 196 -3.26 24.54 -3.02
C GLU A 196 -2.47 24.39 -1.69
N ASP A 197 -2.05 25.52 -1.13
CA ASP A 197 -1.30 25.61 0.14
C ASP A 197 -0.08 24.66 0.19
N ALA A 198 0.64 24.57 -0.95
CA ALA A 198 1.76 23.67 -1.14
C ALA A 198 2.86 23.83 -0.08
N ASP A 199 3.11 25.06 0.37
CA ASP A 199 4.08 25.38 1.41
C ASP A 199 3.66 24.85 2.80
N GLU A 200 2.36 24.87 3.11
CA GLU A 200 1.83 24.29 4.34
C GLU A 200 1.88 22.75 4.35
N LYS A 201 1.85 22.13 3.16
CA LYS A 201 1.92 20.67 2.98
C LYS A 201 3.35 20.12 3.07
N VAL A 202 4.40 20.94 3.08
CA VAL A 202 5.79 20.44 3.12
C VAL A 202 6.41 20.72 4.50
N VAL A 203 6.79 19.67 5.22
CA VAL A 203 7.29 19.75 6.59
C VAL A 203 8.74 19.26 6.66
N VAL A 204 9.62 20.06 7.26
CA VAL A 204 11.00 19.63 7.55
C VAL A 204 11.06 18.99 8.94
N SER A 205 11.39 17.71 9.00
CA SER A 205 11.60 16.99 10.26
C SER A 205 12.89 17.44 10.94
N ASN A 206 12.78 17.83 12.21
CA ASN A 206 13.87 18.36 13.02
C ASN A 206 14.65 17.30 13.81
N ILE A 207 14.35 16.01 13.61
CA ILE A 207 15.09 14.93 14.28
C ILE A 207 16.36 14.65 13.48
N PRO A 208 17.55 14.60 14.10
CA PRO A 208 18.77 14.13 13.43
C PRO A 208 18.76 12.62 13.24
N LEU A 209 19.24 12.12 12.10
CA LEU A 209 19.55 10.70 11.97
C LEU A 209 20.86 10.43 12.72
N ARG A 210 20.83 9.55 13.71
CA ARG A 210 22.07 9.02 14.30
C ARG A 210 22.66 8.03 13.30
N SER A 211 23.54 8.49 12.43
CA SER A 211 24.49 7.58 11.79
C SER A 211 25.34 6.99 12.91
N GLY A 212 25.35 5.67 13.04
CA GLY A 212 26.26 5.02 13.97
C GLY A 212 27.67 5.48 13.64
N VAL A 213 28.26 6.32 14.50
CA VAL A 213 29.68 6.63 14.43
C VAL A 213 30.39 5.30 14.58
N LYS A 214 30.97 4.79 13.49
CA LYS A 214 31.99 3.75 13.61
C LYS A 214 33.11 4.43 14.41
N CYS A 215 33.27 4.04 15.67
CA CYS A 215 34.51 4.31 16.39
C CYS A 215 35.63 3.83 15.48
N LYS A 216 36.44 4.77 14.99
CA LYS A 216 37.71 4.46 14.34
C LYS A 216 38.67 3.92 15.38
#